data_AF-A0A930B1J1-F1
#
_entry.id   AF-A0A930B1J1-F1
#
_cell.length_a   1.000
_cell.length_b   1.000
_cell.length_c   1.000
_cell.angle_alpha   90.00
_cell.angle_beta   90.00
_cell.angle_gamma   90.00
#
_symmetry.space_group_name_H-M   'P 1'
#
loop_
_entity.id
_entity.type
_entity.pdbx_description
1 polymer ?
#
loop_
_entity_poly.entity_id
_entity_poly.type
_entity_poly.pdbx_seq_one_letter_code
_entity_poly.pdbx_strand_id
1 'polypeptide(L)' 'MKNNYPTITISSEGETWLQKGQMWMYRNNLVQADENIPDGGIVNIISNDGTYYGTGFY' A
#
# COMPACT_ATOMS: atom_id res chain seq x y z
N MET A 1 -15.29 5.06 -11.40
CA MET A 1 -14.99 3.62 -11.54
C MET A 1 -14.39 3.17 -10.23
N LYS A 2 -15.03 2.23 -9.53
CA LYS A 2 -14.54 1.74 -8.24
C LYS A 2 -13.43 0.74 -8.56
N ASN A 3 -12.16 1.13 -8.42
CA ASN A 3 -11.05 0.20 -8.59
C ASN A 3 -11.19 -0.89 -7.52
N ASN A 4 -11.51 -2.11 -7.94
CA ASN A 4 -11.89 -3.21 -7.08
C ASN A 4 -10.66 -4.04 -6.64
N TYR A 5 -9.52 -3.37 -6.45
CA TYR A 5 -8.31 -4.00 -5.96
C TYR A 5 -8.29 -4.00 -4.43
N PRO A 6 -7.76 -5.07 -3.81
CA PRO A 6 -7.50 -5.08 -2.38
C PRO A 6 -6.64 -3.89 -1.97
N THR A 7 -6.80 -3.44 -0.74
CA THR A 7 -6.08 -2.28 -0.21
C THR A 7 -5.10 -2.70 0.87
N ILE A 8 -3.95 -2.05 0.87
CA ILE A 8 -2.95 -2.14 1.93
C ILE A 8 -2.74 -0.77 2.57
N THR A 9 -2.61 -0.78 3.89
CA THR A 9 -2.33 0.41 4.70
C THR A 9 -0.87 0.40 5.12
N ILE A 10 -0.15 1.48 4.83
CA ILE A 10 1.26 1.65 5.21
C ILE A 10 1.40 2.51 6.48
N SER A 11 2.54 2.37 7.15
CA SER A 11 2.91 3.19 8.30
C SER A 11 3.33 4.60 7.87
N SER A 12 3.28 5.57 8.80
CA SER A 12 3.73 6.94 8.53
C SER A 12 5.21 7.04 8.12
N GLU A 13 6.04 6.08 8.54
CA GLU A 13 7.40 5.96 8.03
C GLU A 13 7.39 5.58 6.53
N GLY A 14 6.58 4.58 6.16
CA GLY A 14 6.39 4.17 4.76
C GLY A 14 5.90 5.30 3.87
N GLU A 15 4.95 6.10 4.37
CA GLU A 15 4.44 7.29 3.68
C GLU A 15 5.58 8.27 3.32
N THR A 16 6.49 8.52 4.28
CA THR A 16 7.65 9.40 4.09
C THR A 16 8.58 8.90 2.99
N TRP A 17 8.75 7.58 2.86
CA TRP A 17 9.58 6.98 1.81
C TRP A 17 8.93 7.11 0.43
N LEU A 18 7.62 6.85 0.32
CA LEU A 18 6.89 7.02 -0.94
C LEU A 18 6.90 8.47 -1.43
N GLN A 19 6.72 9.44 -0.52
CA GLN A 19 6.80 10.87 -0.85
C GLN A 19 8.17 11.29 -1.37
N LYS A 20 9.24 10.59 -0.96
CA LYS A 20 10.62 10.79 -1.44
C LYS A 20 10.91 10.07 -2.76
N GLY A 21 9.93 9.39 -3.35
CA GLY A 21 10.05 8.69 -4.62
C GLY A 21 10.57 7.26 -4.51
N GLN A 22 10.63 6.68 -3.30
CA GLN A 22 10.87 5.25 -3.17
C GLN A 22 9.65 4.49 -3.70
N MET A 23 9.87 3.46 -4.51
CA MET A 23 8.80 2.72 -5.22
C MET A 23 8.51 1.34 -4.61
N TRP A 24 9.14 1.00 -3.49
CA TRP A 24 9.10 -0.33 -2.89
C TRP A 24 9.07 -0.20 -1.36
N MET A 25 8.43 -1.15 -0.70
CA MET A 25 8.26 -1.15 0.76
C MET A 25 8.58 -2.52 1.36
N TYR A 26 9.08 -2.53 2.59
CA TYR A 26 9.27 -3.76 3.35
C TYR A 26 8.01 -4.11 4.14
N ARG A 27 7.90 -5.39 4.52
CA ARG A 27 6.80 -5.91 5.36
C ARG A 27 6.61 -5.13 6.67
N ASN A 28 7.68 -4.58 7.23
CA ASN A 28 7.63 -3.78 8.47
C ASN A 28 6.88 -2.45 8.30
N ASN A 29 6.76 -1.93 7.08
CA ASN A 29 5.99 -0.73 6.80
C ASN A 29 4.50 -1.02 6.53
N LEU A 30 4.11 -2.29 6.45
CA LEU A 30 2.72 -2.71 6.25
C LEU A 30 2.00 -2.76 7.60
N VAL A 31 1.00 -1.91 7.78
CA VAL A 31 0.14 -1.86 8.98
C VAL A 31 -1.00 -2.86 8.86
N GLN A 32 -1.66 -2.86 7.72
CA GLN A 32 -2.80 -3.72 7.44
C GLN A 32 -2.83 -4.06 5.96
N ALA A 33 -3.35 -5.24 5.64
CA ALA A 33 -3.68 -5.65 4.29
C ALA A 33 -5.04 -6.34 4.32
N ASP A 34 -5.81 -6.16 3.25
CA ASP A 34 -6.97 -7.02 2.99
C ASP A 34 -6.54 -8.50 2.93
N GLU A 35 -7.48 -9.41 3.19
CA GLU A 35 -7.19 -10.84 3.25
C GLU A 35 -7.00 -11.46 1.85
N ASN A 36 -6.24 -12.57 1.79
CA ASN A 36 -6.07 -13.43 0.61
C ASN A 36 -5.51 -12.72 -0.65
N ILE A 37 -4.67 -11.71 -0.47
CA ILE A 37 -3.94 -11.10 -1.58
C ILE A 37 -2.84 -12.08 -2.02
N PRO A 38 -2.85 -12.57 -3.28
CA PRO A 38 -1.80 -13.45 -3.77
C PRO A 38 -0.49 -12.69 -3.93
N ASP A 39 0.65 -13.39 -3.84
CA ASP A 39 1.96 -12.83 -4.14
C ASP A 39 1.99 -12.28 -5.58
N GLY A 40 2.43 -11.03 -5.75
CA GLY A 40 2.38 -10.32 -7.03
C GLY A 40 0.97 -9.83 -7.43
N GLY A 41 0.00 -9.89 -6.52
CA GLY A 41 -1.34 -9.34 -6.71
C GLY A 41 -1.33 -7.81 -6.76
N ILE A 42 -2.26 -7.22 -7.53
CA ILE A 42 -2.38 -5.76 -7.64
C ILE A 42 -3.14 -5.21 -6.42
N VAL A 43 -2.54 -4.24 -5.73
CA VAL A 43 -3.12 -3.60 -4.54
C VAL A 43 -3.08 -2.09 -4.58
N ASN A 44 -4.06 -1.46 -3.96
CA ASN A 44 -4.04 -0.02 -3.67
C ASN A 44 -3.26 0.24 -2.38
N ILE A 45 -2.46 1.30 -2.35
CA ILE A 45 -1.63 1.68 -1.22
C ILE A 45 -2.19 2.96 -0.62
N ILE A 46 -2.58 2.89 0.66
CA ILE A 46 -3.11 4.03 1.43
C ILE A 46 -2.35 4.23 2.74
N SER A 47 -2.38 5.44 3.28
CA SER A 47 -1.98 5.74 4.67
C SER A 47 -3.08 5.40 5.67
N ASN A 48 -2.72 5.52 6.96
CA ASN A 48 -3.67 5.33 8.07
C ASN A 48 -4.85 6.32 8.05
N ASP A 49 -4.67 7.52 7.46
CA ASP A 49 -5.74 8.51 7.30
C ASP A 49 -6.55 8.34 6.00
N GLY A 50 -6.23 7.32 5.20
CA GLY A 50 -6.93 7.02 3.95
C GLY A 50 -6.40 7.77 2.72
N THR A 51 -5.31 8.53 2.82
CA THR A 51 -4.67 9.15 1.66
C THR A 51 -4.13 8.09 0.70
N TYR A 52 -4.47 8.21 -0.59
CA TYR A 52 -4.04 7.29 -1.63
C TYR A 52 -2.66 7.67 -2.19
N TYR A 53 -1.74 6.71 -2.20
CA TYR A 53 -0.38 6.89 -2.71
C TYR A 53 -0.16 6.25 -4.08
N GLY A 54 -0.92 5.21 -4.43
CA GLY A 54 -0.76 4.54 -5.72
C GLY A 54 -1.29 3.12 -5.74
N THR A 55 -1.02 2.44 -6.85
CA THR A 55 -1.27 1.01 -7.05
C THR A 55 0.06 0.32 -7.28
N GLY A 56 0.25 -0.84 -6.64
CA GLY A 56 1.48 -1.63 -6.74
C GLY A 56 1.22 -3.12 -6.70
N PHE A 57 2.30 -3.88 -6.55
CA PHE A 57 2.26 -5.33 -6.35
C PHE A 57 2.48 -5.67 -4.88
N TYR A 58 1.68 -6.59 -4.35
CA TYR A 58 1.81 -7.15 -3.01
C TYR A 58 2.92 -8.21 -2.93
#